data_AF-L8HM65-F1
#
_entry.id   AF-L8HM65-F1
#
_cell.length_a   1.000
_cell.length_b   1.000
_cell.length_c   1.000
_cell.angle_alpha   90.00
_cell.angle_beta   90.00
_cell.angle_gamma   90.00
#
_symmetry.space_group_name_H-M   'P 1'
#
loop_
_entity.id
_entity.type
_entity.pdbx_description
1 polymer ?
#
loop_
_entity_poly.entity_id
_entity_poly.type
_entity_poly.pdbx_seq_one_letter_code
_entity_poly.pdbx_strand_id
1 'polypeptide(L)'
;RTHLAQIQKPQPVNPELPSWPVSGFLHMLNNFRVDNVLSLTRIVHHVILDDGSALFEDDHPIVSRQPQGGSCVVSWGAWGFTSGRHYWELDVAQSSRWVLGVCKSIFTSDSSISIGAEEAYFLRSTKVNSQYILSTTSPPLVQFVKRPLGKIGVFLDYDNGTVSFYDVCRSSLIYSFLPSAFSSPMIPFL
;
A
#
# COMPACT_ATOMS: atom_id res chain seq x y z
N ARG A 1 30.77 8.17 -42.49
CA ARG A 1 31.02 8.40 -41.05
C ARG A 1 29.71 8.92 -40.46
N THR A 2 28.83 8.03 -40.02
CA THR A 2 27.45 8.38 -39.63
C THR A 2 27.41 8.52 -38.11
N HIS A 3 27.16 9.74 -37.62
CA HIS A 3 27.15 10.05 -36.20
C HIS A 3 25.74 9.78 -35.65
N LEU A 4 25.57 8.64 -34.99
CA LEU A 4 24.35 8.33 -34.22
C LEU A 4 24.30 9.25 -33.00
N ALA A 5 23.37 10.21 -33.03
CA ALA A 5 23.08 11.05 -31.87
C ALA A 5 22.53 10.18 -30.73
N GLN A 6 23.28 10.09 -29.64
CA GLN A 6 22.78 9.50 -28.40
C GLN A 6 21.72 10.42 -27.82
N ILE A 7 20.45 10.00 -27.90
CA ILE A 7 19.34 10.68 -27.23
C ILE A 7 19.52 10.47 -25.73
N GLN A 8 19.90 11.53 -25.03
CA GLN A 8 19.95 11.54 -23.57
C GLN A 8 18.54 11.32 -23.03
N LYS A 9 18.36 10.28 -22.22
CA LYS A 9 17.09 9.98 -21.56
C LYS A 9 16.75 11.16 -20.63
N PRO A 10 15.58 11.81 -20.77
CA PRO A 10 15.23 12.94 -19.92
C PRO A 10 15.23 12.50 -18.46
N GLN A 11 15.86 13.31 -17.59
CA GLN A 11 15.79 13.08 -16.15
C GLN A 11 14.33 13.14 -15.69
N PRO A 12 13.89 12.21 -14.83
CA PRO A 12 12.55 12.28 -14.25
C PRO A 12 12.46 13.55 -13.40
N VAL A 13 11.67 14.51 -13.87
CA VAL A 13 11.31 15.68 -13.08
C VAL A 13 10.41 15.16 -11.96
N ASN A 14 10.86 15.30 -10.71
CA ASN A 14 10.02 15.03 -9.55
C ASN A 14 9.06 16.21 -9.37
N PRO A 15 7.78 16.12 -9.77
CA PRO A 15 6.83 17.18 -9.50
C PRO A 15 6.41 16.98 -8.04
N GLU A 16 7.22 17.47 -7.10
CA GLU A 16 6.73 17.66 -5.74
C GLU A 16 5.63 18.73 -5.85
N LEU A 17 4.38 18.29 -6.03
CA LEU A 17 3.23 19.16 -5.89
C LEU A 17 3.28 19.69 -4.45
N PRO A 18 3.26 21.00 -4.23
CA PRO A 18 3.22 21.57 -2.89
C PRO A 18 1.89 21.14 -2.25
N SER A 19 1.95 20.11 -1.40
CA SER A 19 0.81 19.69 -0.59
C SER A 19 0.70 20.65 0.58
N TRP A 20 -0.21 21.62 0.47
CA TRP A 20 -0.52 22.52 1.57
C TRP A 20 -1.27 21.73 2.66
N PRO A 21 -0.79 21.72 3.91
CA PRO A 21 -1.52 21.07 4.98
C PRO A 21 -2.85 21.80 5.20
N VAL A 22 -3.95 21.07 5.03
CA VAL A 22 -5.28 21.61 5.36
C VAL A 22 -5.43 21.51 6.88
N SER A 23 -5.33 22.65 7.57
CA SER A 23 -5.48 22.71 9.03
C SER A 23 -6.82 22.09 9.45
N GLY A 24 -6.79 21.23 10.47
CA GLY A 24 -7.99 20.53 10.98
C GLY A 24 -8.40 19.28 10.20
N PHE A 25 -7.76 18.98 9.06
CA PHE A 25 -8.13 17.82 8.25
C PHE A 25 -7.90 16.48 8.95
N LEU A 26 -6.71 16.26 9.55
CA LEU A 26 -6.47 15.05 10.34
C LEU A 26 -7.38 14.99 11.57
N HIS A 27 -7.71 16.12 12.18
CA HIS A 27 -8.64 16.15 13.31
C HIS A 27 -10.03 15.66 12.89
N MET A 28 -10.49 16.03 11.69
CA MET A 28 -11.74 15.53 11.11
C MET A 28 -11.70 14.01 10.87
N LEU A 29 -10.60 13.47 10.33
CA LEU A 29 -10.46 12.02 10.12
C LEU A 29 -10.47 11.23 11.45
N ASN A 30 -9.89 11.80 12.50
CA ASN A 30 -9.86 11.17 13.83
C ASN A 30 -11.25 11.00 14.46
N ASN A 31 -12.29 11.69 13.98
CA ASN A 31 -13.67 11.41 14.40
C ASN A 31 -14.16 10.01 14.01
N PHE A 32 -13.48 9.36 13.07
CA PHE A 32 -13.78 8.02 12.57
C PHE A 32 -12.75 6.98 13.03
N ARG A 33 -11.94 7.30 14.06
CA ARG A 33 -10.79 6.48 14.44
C ARG A 33 -11.19 5.10 14.94
N VAL A 34 -10.49 4.08 14.43
CA VAL A 34 -10.53 2.70 14.89
C VAL A 34 -9.11 2.31 15.31
N ASP A 35 -8.92 2.02 16.58
CA ASP A 35 -7.65 1.53 17.11
C ASP A 35 -7.59 -0.01 17.05
N ASN A 36 -6.37 -0.57 16.99
CA ASN A 36 -6.12 -2.01 16.96
C ASN A 36 -6.85 -2.76 15.84
N VAL A 37 -6.99 -2.09 14.69
CA VAL A 37 -7.69 -2.59 13.51
C VAL A 37 -7.06 -3.87 12.93
N LEU A 38 -5.74 -4.06 13.11
CA LEU A 38 -5.03 -5.27 12.74
C LEU A 38 -4.81 -6.12 14.00
N SER A 39 -5.52 -7.24 14.09
CA SER A 39 -5.53 -8.10 15.28
C SER A 39 -4.95 -9.49 15.04
N LEU A 40 -4.76 -9.87 13.78
CA LEU A 40 -4.17 -11.14 13.35
C LEU A 40 -2.83 -10.85 12.68
N THR A 41 -1.81 -11.67 12.95
CA THR A 41 -0.47 -11.51 12.37
C THR A 41 0.13 -12.88 12.06
N ARG A 42 0.81 -12.97 10.92
CA ARG A 42 1.56 -14.16 10.51
C ARG A 42 2.86 -13.78 9.81
N ILE A 43 3.88 -14.62 10.01
CA ILE A 43 5.13 -14.53 9.26
C ILE A 43 5.07 -15.54 8.11
N VAL A 44 5.26 -15.06 6.89
CA VAL A 44 5.22 -15.89 5.66
C VAL A 44 6.35 -15.53 4.72
N HIS A 45 6.67 -16.43 3.79
CA HIS A 45 7.73 -16.20 2.80
C HIS A 45 7.18 -15.66 1.48
N HIS A 46 5.88 -15.86 1.21
CA HIS A 46 5.24 -15.45 -0.02
C HIS A 46 3.91 -14.74 0.24
N VAL A 47 3.72 -13.58 -0.39
CA VAL A 47 2.47 -12.82 -0.40
C VAL A 47 2.07 -12.57 -1.85
N ILE A 48 0.84 -12.95 -2.19
CA ILE A 48 0.24 -12.77 -3.52
C ILE A 48 -0.85 -11.71 -3.39
N LEU A 49 -0.79 -10.67 -4.22
CA LEU A 49 -1.80 -9.60 -4.27
C LEU A 49 -2.81 -9.85 -5.41
N ASP A 50 -3.90 -9.06 -5.41
CA ASP A 50 -5.01 -9.19 -6.36
C ASP A 50 -4.59 -8.95 -7.82
N ASP A 51 -3.64 -8.06 -8.04
CA ASP A 51 -3.02 -7.75 -9.34
C ASP A 51 -2.08 -8.85 -9.84
N GLY A 52 -2.02 -9.99 -9.13
CA GLY A 52 -1.11 -11.09 -9.40
C GLY A 52 0.34 -10.78 -9.04
N SER A 53 0.65 -9.59 -8.50
CA SER A 53 2.01 -9.28 -8.08
C SER A 53 2.37 -10.03 -6.80
N ALA A 54 3.53 -10.70 -6.84
CA ALA A 54 4.15 -11.27 -5.66
C ALA A 54 5.10 -10.25 -5.06
N LEU A 55 5.07 -10.08 -3.73
CA LEU A 55 6.04 -9.20 -3.07
C LEU A 55 7.44 -9.81 -2.98
N PHE A 56 7.56 -11.13 -3.18
CA PHE A 56 8.81 -11.88 -3.19
C PHE A 56 8.75 -13.05 -4.19
N GLU A 57 9.30 -12.80 -5.37
CA GLU A 57 9.89 -13.83 -6.24
C GLU A 57 11.38 -13.48 -6.34
N ASP A 58 12.24 -14.47 -6.12
CA ASP A 58 13.70 -14.27 -6.08
C ASP A 58 14.19 -13.86 -7.46
N ASP A 59 14.76 -12.66 -7.60
CA ASP A 59 15.28 -12.11 -8.88
C ASP A 59 16.65 -12.72 -9.26
N HIS A 60 16.97 -13.89 -8.71
CA HIS A 60 18.22 -14.60 -8.91
C HIS A 60 18.03 -15.83 -9.81
N PRO A 61 18.72 -15.90 -10.97
CA PRO A 61 18.67 -17.08 -11.82
C PRO A 61 19.32 -18.26 -11.09
N ILE A 62 18.50 -19.26 -10.74
CA ILE A 62 18.76 -20.68 -10.42
C ILE A 62 20.24 -21.07 -10.22
N VAL A 63 20.98 -20.44 -9.31
CA VAL A 63 22.29 -20.92 -8.85
C VAL A 63 22.54 -20.46 -7.41
N SER A 64 21.72 -20.93 -6.48
CA SER A 64 22.04 -20.95 -5.05
C SER A 64 20.99 -21.79 -4.31
N ARG A 65 21.35 -23.00 -3.87
CA ARG A 65 20.51 -23.82 -2.98
C ARG A 65 20.60 -23.31 -1.53
N GLN A 66 20.22 -22.06 -1.30
CA GLN A 66 19.87 -21.54 0.01
C GLN A 66 18.66 -20.61 -0.14
N PRO A 67 17.55 -20.83 0.58
CA PRO A 67 16.48 -19.87 0.63
C PRO A 67 16.96 -18.69 1.50
N GLN A 68 17.64 -17.73 0.90
CA GLN A 68 17.84 -16.39 1.46
C GLN A 68 16.57 -15.54 1.20
N GLY A 69 15.40 -16.18 1.25
CA GLY A 69 14.10 -15.54 1.01
C GLY A 69 13.66 -14.81 2.26
N GLY A 70 13.62 -13.49 2.21
CA GLY A 70 13.16 -12.67 3.33
C GLY A 70 11.74 -13.05 3.77
N SER A 71 11.51 -13.18 5.06
CA SER A 71 10.18 -13.38 5.63
C SER A 71 9.42 -12.04 5.72
N CYS A 72 8.13 -12.04 5.35
CA CYS A 72 7.23 -10.92 5.51
C CYS A 72 6.37 -11.09 6.78
N VAL A 73 6.13 -10.00 7.49
CA VAL A 73 5.10 -9.93 8.54
C VAL A 73 3.84 -9.40 7.88
N VAL A 74 2.78 -10.20 7.88
CA VAL A 74 1.47 -9.82 7.36
C VAL A 74 0.51 -9.71 8.53
N SER A 75 -0.21 -8.60 8.63
CA SER A 75 -1.20 -8.36 9.67
C SER A 75 -2.54 -7.94 9.07
N TRP A 76 -3.65 -8.42 9.61
CA TRP A 76 -4.98 -8.13 9.11
C TRP A 76 -6.05 -8.08 10.21
N GLY A 77 -7.19 -7.49 9.90
CA GLY A 77 -8.34 -7.48 10.80
C GLY A 77 -9.01 -8.85 10.91
N ALA A 78 -9.44 -9.22 12.11
CA ALA A 78 -10.27 -10.43 12.31
C ALA A 78 -11.65 -10.33 11.61
N TRP A 79 -12.11 -9.10 11.37
CA TRP A 79 -13.39 -8.80 10.72
C TRP A 79 -13.21 -7.69 9.70
N GLY A 80 -14.03 -7.71 8.65
CA GLY A 80 -14.14 -6.61 7.70
C GLY A 80 -15.27 -5.65 8.04
N PHE A 81 -15.14 -4.40 7.63
CA PHE A 81 -16.18 -3.39 7.77
C PHE A 81 -17.25 -3.57 6.69
N THR A 82 -18.53 -3.40 7.05
CA THR A 82 -19.68 -3.60 6.16
C THR A 82 -20.55 -2.36 5.97
N SER A 83 -20.20 -1.26 6.63
CA SER A 83 -20.91 0.03 6.57
C SER A 83 -20.09 1.11 7.26
N GLY A 84 -20.46 2.37 7.08
CA GLY A 84 -19.92 3.51 7.82
C GLY A 84 -18.57 4.01 7.32
N ARG A 85 -17.98 4.90 8.13
CA ARG A 85 -16.69 5.54 7.87
C ARG A 85 -15.70 5.18 8.98
N HIS A 86 -14.51 4.76 8.59
CA HIS A 86 -13.48 4.24 9.48
C HIS A 86 -12.11 4.82 9.10
N TYR A 87 -11.33 5.19 10.09
CA TYR A 87 -9.99 5.73 9.93
C TYR A 87 -9.00 4.99 10.84
N TRP A 88 -7.84 4.62 10.32
CA TRP A 88 -6.75 4.08 11.14
C TRP A 88 -5.40 4.51 10.60
N GLU A 89 -4.37 4.38 11.44
CA GLU A 89 -3.00 4.74 11.09
C GLU A 89 -2.08 3.53 11.25
N LEU A 90 -1.25 3.26 10.24
CA LEU A 90 -0.31 2.14 10.22
C LEU A 90 1.12 2.66 10.19
N ASP A 91 1.95 2.18 11.12
CA ASP A 91 3.37 2.52 11.15
C ASP A 91 4.14 1.73 10.10
N VAL A 92 4.82 2.45 9.20
CA VAL A 92 5.63 1.89 8.12
C VAL A 92 7.09 2.33 8.21
N ALA A 93 7.50 3.02 9.28
CA ALA A 93 8.80 3.66 9.40
C ALA A 93 9.98 2.66 9.34
N GLN A 94 9.76 1.47 9.89
CA GLN A 94 10.78 0.41 9.98
C GLN A 94 10.87 -0.46 8.72
N SER A 95 9.89 -0.39 7.80
CA SER A 95 9.91 -1.21 6.59
C SER A 95 10.32 -0.42 5.35
N SER A 96 11.22 -1.01 4.55
CA SER A 96 11.62 -0.44 3.25
C SER A 96 10.65 -0.76 2.11
N ARG A 97 9.83 -1.80 2.28
CA ARG A 97 8.80 -2.25 1.34
C ARG A 97 7.57 -2.64 2.13
N TRP A 98 6.41 -2.14 1.74
CA TRP A 98 5.15 -2.42 2.44
C TRP A 98 3.98 -2.27 1.49
N VAL A 99 2.89 -2.97 1.79
CA VAL A 99 1.60 -2.82 1.11
C VAL A 99 0.55 -2.78 2.18
N LEU A 100 -0.34 -1.81 2.12
CA LEU A 100 -1.43 -1.68 3.09
C LEU A 100 -2.70 -1.24 2.40
N GLY A 101 -3.82 -1.54 3.02
CA GLY A 101 -5.11 -1.13 2.50
C GLY A 101 -6.25 -1.96 3.05
N VAL A 102 -7.26 -2.16 2.20
CA VAL A 102 -8.39 -3.03 2.47
C VAL A 102 -8.57 -4.02 1.33
N CYS A 103 -9.08 -5.20 1.64
CA CYS A 103 -9.42 -6.21 0.65
C CYS A 103 -10.69 -6.96 1.04
N LYS A 104 -11.32 -7.59 0.05
CA LYS A 104 -12.51 -8.39 0.26
C LYS A 104 -12.23 -9.71 0.98
N SER A 105 -11.06 -10.32 0.74
CA SER A 105 -10.73 -11.65 1.24
C SER A 105 -9.23 -11.82 1.48
N ILE A 106 -8.89 -12.65 2.47
CA ILE A 106 -7.52 -13.07 2.77
C ILE A 106 -7.54 -14.58 2.94
N PHE A 107 -6.72 -15.28 2.15
CA PHE A 107 -6.55 -16.73 2.23
C PHE A 107 -5.16 -17.06 2.75
N THR A 108 -5.09 -17.90 3.77
CA THR A 108 -3.82 -18.30 4.38
C THR A 108 -3.54 -19.77 4.08
N SER A 109 -2.33 -20.08 3.62
CA SER A 109 -1.79 -21.45 3.54
C SER A 109 -0.62 -21.61 4.51
N ASP A 110 0.01 -22.79 4.55
CA ASP A 110 1.16 -23.04 5.42
C ASP A 110 2.35 -22.12 5.13
N SER A 111 2.58 -21.76 3.87
CA SER A 111 3.75 -21.01 3.41
C SER A 111 3.43 -19.66 2.77
N SER A 112 2.17 -19.38 2.45
CA SER A 112 1.75 -18.18 1.70
C SER A 112 0.48 -17.54 2.23
N ILE A 113 0.32 -16.26 1.90
CA ILE A 113 -0.95 -15.52 2.05
C ILE A 113 -1.32 -14.92 0.71
N SER A 114 -2.59 -15.08 0.32
CA SER A 114 -3.19 -14.41 -0.82
C SER A 114 -4.14 -13.32 -0.33
N ILE A 115 -3.90 -12.08 -0.75
CA ILE A 115 -4.67 -10.90 -0.36
C ILE A 115 -5.51 -10.47 -1.57
N GLY A 116 -6.82 -10.35 -1.35
CA GLY A 116 -7.71 -9.67 -2.28
C GLY A 116 -7.99 -10.41 -3.56
N ALA A 117 -8.04 -11.75 -3.57
CA ALA A 117 -8.26 -12.57 -4.77
C ALA A 117 -9.49 -12.20 -5.65
N GLU A 118 -10.30 -11.23 -5.25
CA GLU A 118 -11.44 -10.67 -5.98
C GLU A 118 -11.48 -9.14 -6.00
N GLU A 119 -11.00 -8.44 -4.96
CA GLU A 119 -11.04 -6.98 -4.84
C GLU A 119 -10.10 -6.50 -3.72
N ALA A 120 -9.14 -5.64 -4.05
CA ALA A 120 -8.35 -4.90 -3.07
C ALA A 120 -8.10 -3.43 -3.46
N TYR A 121 -8.01 -2.60 -2.43
CA TYR A 121 -7.68 -1.19 -2.52
C TYR A 121 -6.45 -0.95 -1.65
N PHE A 122 -5.29 -0.85 -2.28
CA PHE A 122 -4.04 -0.77 -1.54
C PHE A 122 -3.09 0.29 -2.06
N LEU A 123 -2.23 0.74 -1.15
CA LEU A 123 -1.05 1.54 -1.42
C LEU A 123 0.18 0.70 -1.15
N ARG A 124 1.09 0.65 -2.13
CA ARG A 124 2.35 -0.08 -2.04
C ARG A 124 3.52 0.87 -2.11
N SER A 125 4.48 0.71 -1.20
CA SER A 125 5.81 1.31 -1.28
C SER A 125 6.84 0.26 -1.70
N THR A 126 7.59 0.56 -2.77
CA THR A 126 8.79 -0.20 -3.16
C THR A 126 10.03 0.69 -3.11
N LYS A 127 11.20 0.08 -2.97
CA LYS A 127 12.49 0.76 -3.04
C LYS A 127 13.24 0.32 -4.29
N VAL A 128 13.58 1.26 -5.16
CA VAL A 128 14.34 1.05 -6.39
C VAL A 128 15.47 2.08 -6.44
N ASN A 129 16.72 1.65 -6.59
CA ASN A 129 17.89 2.53 -6.69
C ASN A 129 17.95 3.63 -5.61
N SER A 130 17.68 3.27 -4.35
CA SER A 130 17.61 4.20 -3.20
C SER A 130 16.48 5.23 -3.22
N GLN A 131 15.56 5.16 -4.17
CA GLN A 131 14.33 5.95 -4.22
C GLN A 131 13.13 5.11 -3.78
N TYR A 132 12.15 5.77 -3.17
CA TYR A 132 10.88 5.15 -2.78
C TYR A 132 9.81 5.48 -3.81
N ILE A 133 9.05 4.47 -4.21
CA ILE A 133 7.98 4.57 -5.19
C ILE A 133 6.68 4.12 -4.53
N LEU A 134 5.70 5.00 -4.48
CA LEU A 134 4.33 4.67 -4.13
C LEU A 134 3.55 4.24 -5.37
N SER A 135 2.75 3.19 -5.23
CA SER A 135 1.95 2.64 -6.33
C SER A 135 0.59 2.09 -5.89
N THR A 136 -0.37 2.10 -6.81
CA THR A 136 -1.71 1.48 -6.69
C THR A 136 -2.02 0.72 -7.99
N THR A 137 -3.04 -0.15 -7.98
CA THR A 137 -3.36 -1.05 -9.11
C THR A 137 -4.38 -0.47 -10.10
N SER A 138 -5.46 0.16 -9.63
CA SER A 138 -6.43 0.79 -10.53
C SER A 138 -7.30 1.89 -9.88
N PRO A 139 -7.30 3.13 -10.40
CA PRO A 139 -6.39 3.62 -11.45
C PRO A 139 -4.93 3.66 -10.94
N PRO A 140 -3.94 3.31 -11.77
CA PRO A 140 -2.56 3.18 -11.32
C PRO A 140 -1.97 4.52 -10.93
N LEU A 141 -1.56 4.65 -9.68
CA LEU A 141 -0.63 5.67 -9.21
C LEU A 141 0.79 5.15 -9.37
N VAL A 142 1.71 6.01 -9.82
CA VAL A 142 3.15 5.82 -9.65
C VAL A 142 3.75 7.16 -9.24
N GLN A 143 4.20 7.26 -7.99
CA GLN A 143 4.74 8.50 -7.45
C GLN A 143 6.09 8.25 -6.77
N PHE A 144 7.10 9.02 -7.16
CA PHE A 144 8.36 9.06 -6.45
C PHE A 144 8.21 9.93 -5.20
N VAL A 145 8.63 9.39 -4.06
CA VAL A 145 8.57 10.10 -2.79
C VAL A 145 9.91 10.05 -2.07
N LYS A 146 10.17 11.07 -1.25
CA LYS A 146 11.15 10.92 -0.16
C LYS A 146 10.66 9.79 0.75
N ARG A 147 11.59 9.09 1.43
CA ARG A 147 11.26 7.95 2.30
C ARG A 147 9.98 8.23 3.09
N PRO A 148 8.93 7.40 3.02
CA PRO A 148 7.76 7.56 3.85
C PRO A 148 8.20 7.54 5.32
N LEU A 149 8.13 8.67 6.00
CA LEU A 149 8.54 8.77 7.40
C LEU A 149 7.30 8.62 8.27
N GLY A 150 7.20 7.52 9.01
CA GLY A 150 6.20 7.35 10.06
C GLY A 150 4.99 6.56 9.63
N LYS A 151 3.82 7.20 9.63
CA LYS A 151 2.52 6.54 9.55
C LYS A 151 1.76 6.89 8.28
N ILE A 152 1.06 5.88 7.75
CA ILE A 152 0.07 6.06 6.69
C ILE A 152 -1.31 5.95 7.30
N GLY A 153 -2.14 6.98 7.07
CA GLY A 153 -3.55 6.96 7.43
C GLY A 153 -4.35 6.28 6.33
N VAL A 154 -5.24 5.36 6.68
CA VAL A 154 -6.21 4.74 5.77
C VAL A 154 -7.60 5.19 6.19
N PHE A 155 -8.35 5.73 5.24
CA PHE A 155 -9.75 6.08 5.43
C PHE A 155 -10.62 5.24 4.50
N LEU A 156 -11.54 4.49 5.10
CA LEU A 156 -12.57 3.72 4.41
C LEU A 156 -13.90 4.44 4.62
N ASP A 157 -14.49 4.94 3.55
CA ASP A 157 -15.88 5.35 3.52
C ASP A 157 -16.66 4.26 2.79
N TYR A 158 -17.16 3.30 3.57
CA TYR A 158 -17.86 2.14 3.03
C TYR A 158 -19.15 2.57 2.32
N ASP A 159 -19.88 3.51 2.94
CA ASP A 159 -21.18 3.96 2.45
C ASP A 159 -21.07 4.69 1.11
N ASN A 160 -19.96 5.41 0.88
CA ASN A 160 -19.68 6.08 -0.40
C ASN A 160 -18.74 5.28 -1.32
N GLY A 161 -18.30 4.09 -0.93
CA GLY A 161 -17.48 3.25 -1.79
C GLY A 161 -16.06 3.77 -2.04
N THR A 162 -15.45 4.49 -1.08
CA THR A 162 -14.11 5.08 -1.28
C THR A 162 -13.09 4.61 -0.27
N VAL A 163 -11.84 4.52 -0.73
CA VAL A 163 -10.66 4.27 0.11
C VAL A 163 -9.62 5.35 -0.21
N SER A 164 -9.09 5.98 0.84
CA SER A 164 -8.10 7.05 0.70
C SER A 164 -6.91 6.84 1.63
N PHE A 165 -5.72 7.27 1.20
CA PHE A 165 -4.47 7.17 1.93
C PHE A 165 -3.87 8.55 2.22
N TYR A 166 -3.31 8.70 3.42
CA TYR A 166 -2.79 9.96 3.91
C TYR A 166 -1.38 9.81 4.47
N ASP A 167 -0.54 10.80 4.20
CA ASP A 167 0.70 11.00 4.93
C ASP A 167 0.34 11.73 6.23
N VAL A 168 0.37 10.99 7.35
CA VAL A 168 -0.03 11.53 8.67
C VAL A 168 0.93 12.63 9.11
N CYS A 169 2.23 12.45 8.87
CA CYS A 169 3.25 13.42 9.25
C CYS A 169 3.09 14.74 8.49
N ARG A 170 2.73 14.68 7.20
CA ARG A 170 2.54 15.86 6.35
C ARG A 170 1.11 16.39 6.34
N SER A 171 0.17 15.70 7.00
CA SER A 171 -1.25 16.04 7.00
C SER A 171 -1.81 16.24 5.59
N SER A 172 -1.47 15.33 4.67
CA SER A 172 -1.79 15.47 3.25
C SER A 172 -2.34 14.17 2.65
N LEU A 173 -3.28 14.30 1.71
CA LEU A 173 -3.74 13.20 0.87
C LEU A 173 -2.59 12.69 -0.01
N ILE A 174 -2.35 11.39 0.02
CA ILE A 174 -1.48 10.70 -0.93
C ILE A 174 -2.31 10.33 -2.16
N TYR A 175 -3.43 9.63 -1.94
CA TYR A 175 -4.26 9.10 -3.01
C TYR A 175 -5.66 8.77 -2.51
N SER A 176 -6.66 8.87 -3.40
CA SER A 176 -8.01 8.37 -3.15
C SER A 176 -8.48 7.59 -4.36
N PHE A 177 -8.99 6.38 -4.12
CA PHE A 177 -9.71 5.65 -5.15
C PHE A 177 -11.03 6.36 -5.46
N LEU A 178 -11.48 6.19 -6.70
CA LEU A 178 -12.78 6.68 -7.13
C LEU A 178 -13.89 5.85 -6.45
N PRO A 179 -15.06 6.46 -6.20
CA PRO A 179 -16.20 5.74 -5.63
C PRO A 179 -16.56 4.49 -6.43
N SER A 180 -16.63 3.35 -5.73
CA SER A 180 -17.09 2.06 -6.24
C SER A 180 -17.88 1.35 -5.13
N ALA A 181 -19.09 0.91 -5.42
CA ALA A 181 -19.96 0.32 -4.41
C ALA A 181 -19.37 -0.99 -3.87
N PHE A 182 -19.14 -1.04 -2.55
CA PHE A 182 -18.72 -2.28 -1.89
C PHE A 182 -19.91 -3.21 -1.69
N SER A 183 -19.73 -4.47 -2.10
CA SER A 183 -20.73 -5.53 -1.96
C SER A 183 -20.36 -6.57 -0.91
N SER A 184 -19.26 -6.36 -0.18
CA SER A 184 -18.68 -7.34 0.74
C SER A 184 -17.91 -6.65 1.85
N PRO A 185 -17.72 -7.31 3.01
CA PRO A 185 -16.90 -6.77 4.08
C PRO A 185 -15.48 -6.43 3.60
N MET A 186 -14.98 -5.27 3.98
CA MET A 186 -13.64 -4.80 3.64
C MET A 186 -12.69 -5.02 4.81
N ILE A 187 -11.75 -5.95 4.64
CA ILE A 187 -10.78 -6.38 5.65
C ILE A 187 -9.53 -5.51 5.55
N PRO A 188 -9.13 -4.82 6.63
CA PRO A 188 -7.90 -4.04 6.68
C PRO A 188 -6.67 -4.94 6.75
N PHE A 189 -5.57 -4.55 6.09
CA PHE A 189 -4.32 -5.31 6.09
C PHE A 189 -3.06 -4.43 5.98
N LEU A 190 -1.92 -5.02 6.37
CA LEU A 190 -0.53 -4.53 6.22
C LEU A 190 0.43 -5.70 5.96
#